data_AF-A0A0G0NZC6-F1
#
_entry.id   AF-A0A0G0NZC6-F1
#
_cell.length_a   1.000
_cell.length_b   1.000
_cell.length_c   1.000
_cell.angle_alpha   90.00
_cell.angle_beta   90.00
_cell.angle_gamma   90.00
#
_symmetry.space_group_name_H-M   'P 1'
#
loop_
_entity.id
_entity.type
_entity.pdbx_description
1 polymer ?
#
loop_
_entity_poly.entity_id
_entity_poly.type
_entity_poly.pdbx_seq_one_letter_code
_entity_poly.pdbx_strand_id
1 'polypeptide(L)'
;MANQNRKNPTKAEKIMWDNFLSKDKTGYRFLRQKPIHRFIADFYCVKLNLIIEIDGDSHKNKTKTDIKRDKFLQQIGIKTIRFTNDQVLNNPEYVKQVLLPLVKGD
;
A
#
# COMPACT_ATOMS: atom_id res chain seq x y z
N MET A 1 -7.28 7.53 -15.94
CA MET A 1 -7.43 7.91 -14.51
C MET A 1 -6.13 7.84 -13.69
N ALA A 2 -5.06 7.15 -14.13
CA ALA A 2 -3.82 7.02 -13.32
C ALA A 2 -2.93 8.29 -13.18
N ASN A 3 -3.21 9.39 -13.89
CA ASN A 3 -2.31 10.56 -13.92
C ASN A 3 -2.73 11.72 -13.01
N GLN A 4 -3.96 11.72 -12.45
CA GLN A 4 -4.46 12.79 -11.58
C GLN A 4 -4.14 12.58 -10.10
N ASN A 5 -4.16 11.33 -9.61
CA ASN A 5 -3.88 11.03 -8.20
C ASN A 5 -2.45 11.38 -7.78
N ARG A 6 -1.51 11.45 -8.74
CA ARG A 6 -0.11 11.85 -8.48
C ARG A 6 0.05 13.23 -7.82
N LYS A 7 -0.93 14.12 -8.01
CA LYS A 7 -0.93 15.47 -7.43
C LYS A 7 -1.88 15.60 -6.24
N ASN A 8 -2.92 14.76 -6.17
CA ASN A 8 -3.94 14.79 -5.14
C ASN A 8 -4.19 13.37 -4.60
N PRO A 9 -3.59 13.00 -3.45
CA PRO A 9 -3.86 11.70 -2.85
C PRO A 9 -5.34 11.59 -2.45
N THR A 10 -5.89 10.39 -2.51
CA THR A 10 -7.24 10.15 -2.01
C THR A 10 -7.34 10.42 -0.50
N LYS A 11 -8.55 10.63 0.02
CA LYS A 11 -8.77 10.82 1.47
C LYS A 11 -8.21 9.64 2.28
N ALA A 12 -8.40 8.42 1.78
CA ALA A 12 -7.86 7.21 2.38
C ALA A 12 -6.32 7.18 2.33
N GLU A 13 -5.69 7.49 1.19
CA GLU A 13 -4.22 7.61 1.11
C GLU A 13 -3.66 8.62 2.09
N LYS A 14 -4.30 9.79 2.22
CA LYS A 14 -3.88 10.81 3.18
C LYS A 14 -3.95 10.28 4.62
N ILE A 15 -5.08 9.68 5.00
CA ILE A 15 -5.27 9.10 6.34
C ILE A 15 -4.27 7.96 6.58
N MET A 16 -4.02 7.10 5.60
CA MET A 16 -3.06 6.01 5.71
C MET A 16 -1.66 6.53 6.01
N TRP A 17 -1.25 7.55 5.25
CA TRP A 17 0.05 8.20 5.41
C TRP A 17 0.19 8.86 6.78
N ASP A 18 -0.73 9.77 7.13
CA ASP A 18 -0.65 10.61 8.33
C ASP A 18 -0.77 9.76 9.61
N ASN A 19 -1.59 8.71 9.58
CA ASN A 19 -1.93 7.95 10.78
C ASN A 19 -1.15 6.67 10.99
N PHE A 20 -0.58 6.05 9.94
CA PHE A 20 -0.01 4.70 10.07
C PHE A 20 1.38 4.52 9.48
N LEU A 21 1.75 5.26 8.43
CA LEU A 21 2.99 5.01 7.67
C LEU A 21 4.11 6.02 7.93
N SER A 22 3.86 6.99 8.80
CA SER A 22 4.88 7.94 9.20
C SER A 22 6.05 7.23 9.92
N LYS A 23 7.27 7.76 9.74
CA LYS A 23 8.50 7.11 10.22
C LYS A 23 8.54 7.01 11.75
N ASP A 24 7.97 7.98 12.44
CA ASP A 24 7.80 7.99 13.90
C ASP A 24 6.91 6.85 14.41
N LYS A 25 5.91 6.42 13.62
CA LYS A 25 4.98 5.35 14.01
C LYS A 25 5.50 3.96 13.68
N THR A 26 6.21 3.83 12.58
CA THR A 26 6.66 2.53 12.05
C THR A 26 8.13 2.26 12.31
N GLY A 27 8.97 3.29 12.48
CA GLY A 27 10.43 3.17 12.40
C GLY A 27 10.97 3.05 10.97
N TYR A 28 10.10 2.91 9.97
CA TYR A 28 10.45 2.65 8.58
C TYR A 28 10.14 3.84 7.68
N ARG A 29 10.94 4.01 6.62
CA ARG A 29 10.69 5.02 5.59
C ARG A 29 9.78 4.44 4.52
N PHE A 30 8.54 4.93 4.47
CA PHE A 30 7.63 4.70 3.35
C PHE A 30 7.77 5.81 2.30
N LEU A 31 7.64 5.45 1.03
CA LEU A 31 7.63 6.34 -0.12
C LEU A 31 6.23 6.32 -0.74
N ARG A 32 5.69 7.48 -1.10
CA ARG A 32 4.38 7.60 -1.75
C ARG A 32 4.49 7.49 -3.27
N GLN A 33 3.50 6.88 -3.91
CA GLN A 33 3.30 6.88 -5.36
C GLN A 33 4.55 6.49 -6.14
N LYS A 34 5.25 5.47 -5.63
CA LYS A 34 6.55 5.06 -6.15
C LYS A 34 6.35 4.24 -7.41
N PRO A 35 6.95 4.63 -8.56
CA PRO A 35 7.02 3.75 -9.72
C PRO A 35 7.88 2.53 -9.38
N ILE A 36 7.30 1.35 -9.54
CA ILE A 36 7.98 0.06 -9.39
C ILE A 36 7.75 -0.69 -10.69
N HIS A 37 8.82 -0.80 -11.48
CA HIS A 37 8.78 -1.41 -12.81
C HIS A 37 7.71 -0.75 -13.71
N ARG A 38 6.63 -1.47 -14.06
CA ARG A 38 5.57 -1.01 -14.98
C ARG A 38 4.32 -0.46 -14.27
N PHE A 39 4.34 -0.27 -12.95
CA PHE A 39 3.19 0.26 -12.21
C PHE A 39 3.61 1.23 -11.10
N ILE A 40 2.63 1.87 -10.45
CA ILE A 40 2.83 2.85 -9.38
C ILE A 40 2.21 2.26 -8.12
N ALA A 41 3.00 2.11 -7.06
CA ALA A 41 2.53 1.71 -5.75
C ALA A 41 2.11 2.93 -4.92
N ASP A 42 0.99 2.86 -4.20
CA ASP A 42 0.54 3.96 -3.34
C ASP A 42 1.55 4.24 -2.22
N PHE A 43 2.04 3.17 -1.57
CA PHE A 43 3.17 3.24 -0.65
C PHE A 43 4.14 2.10 -0.85
N TYR A 44 5.44 2.40 -0.68
CA TYR A 44 6.50 1.40 -0.73
C TYR A 44 7.54 1.62 0.36
N CYS A 45 7.89 0.56 1.10
CA CYS A 45 9.02 0.52 2.01
C CYS A 45 10.13 -0.38 1.45
N VAL A 46 11.29 0.21 1.20
CA VAL A 46 12.47 -0.50 0.67
C VAL A 46 13.00 -1.52 1.67
N LYS A 47 13.20 -1.12 2.94
CA LYS A 47 13.79 -2.00 3.97
C LYS A 47 12.94 -3.24 4.22
N LEU A 48 11.61 -3.12 4.14
CA LEU A 48 10.68 -4.22 4.35
C LEU A 48 10.31 -4.97 3.06
N ASN A 49 10.77 -4.51 1.90
CA ASN A 49 10.28 -4.95 0.58
C ASN A 49 8.74 -5.03 0.55
N LEU A 50 8.06 -3.99 1.03
CA LEU A 50 6.61 -3.98 1.25
C LEU A 50 5.93 -2.89 0.44
N ILE A 51 4.96 -3.28 -0.39
CA ILE A 51 4.00 -2.42 -1.04
C ILE A 51 2.69 -2.43 -0.26
N ILE A 52 2.09 -1.25 -0.11
CA ILE A 52 0.74 -1.06 0.41
C ILE A 52 -0.07 -0.34 -0.66
N GLU A 53 -1.19 -0.93 -1.06
CA GLU A 53 -2.15 -0.31 -1.98
C GLU A 53 -3.47 -0.04 -1.25
N ILE A 54 -4.13 1.06 -1.63
CA ILE A 54 -5.47 1.39 -1.18
C ILE A 54 -6.40 1.23 -2.37
N ASP A 55 -7.12 0.11 -2.39
CA ASP A 55 -8.03 -0.23 -3.47
C ASP A 55 -9.40 0.41 -3.23
N GLY A 56 -9.79 1.27 -4.16
CA GLY A 56 -11.17 1.71 -4.31
C GLY A 56 -11.96 0.67 -5.10
N ASP A 57 -12.55 -0.29 -4.42
CA ASP A 57 -13.61 -1.17 -4.96
C ASP A 57 -13.24 -2.26 -5.99
N SER A 58 -11.96 -2.58 -6.24
CA SER A 58 -11.61 -3.55 -7.32
C SER A 58 -11.56 -5.03 -6.90
N HIS A 59 -12.13 -5.40 -5.76
CA HIS A 59 -12.06 -6.78 -5.25
C HIS A 59 -12.79 -7.84 -6.09
N LYS A 60 -13.64 -7.44 -7.04
CA LYS A 60 -14.54 -8.39 -7.72
C LYS A 60 -13.96 -9.06 -8.97
N ASN A 61 -12.87 -8.59 -9.57
CA ASN A 61 -12.23 -9.28 -10.70
C ASN A 61 -10.75 -8.88 -10.85
N LYS A 62 -9.83 -9.62 -10.22
CA LYS A 62 -8.40 -9.49 -10.55
C LYS A 62 -8.20 -9.82 -12.02
N THR A 63 -7.77 -8.85 -12.81
CA THR A 63 -7.49 -9.10 -14.22
C THR A 63 -6.31 -10.06 -14.35
N LYS A 64 -6.16 -10.73 -15.51
CA LYS A 64 -4.95 -11.53 -15.80
C LYS A 64 -3.67 -10.70 -15.66
N THR A 65 -3.76 -9.38 -15.87
CA THR A 65 -2.67 -8.41 -15.69
C THR A 65 -2.30 -8.24 -14.21
N ASP A 66 -3.28 -8.12 -13.31
CA ASP A 66 -3.03 -8.01 -11.87
C ASP A 66 -2.41 -9.28 -11.29
N ILE A 67 -2.84 -10.45 -11.75
CA ILE A 67 -2.26 -11.73 -11.31
C ILE A 67 -0.78 -11.83 -11.72
N LYS A 68 -0.45 -11.44 -12.96
CA LYS A 68 0.95 -11.42 -13.43
C LYS A 68 1.79 -10.43 -12.64
N ARG A 69 1.23 -9.27 -12.29
CA ARG A 69 1.87 -8.24 -11.46
C ARG A 69 2.19 -8.74 -10.06
N ASP A 70 1.19 -9.31 -9.37
CA ASP A 70 1.35 -9.87 -8.03
C ASP A 70 2.43 -10.97 -8.03
N LYS A 71 2.40 -11.87 -9.02
CA LYS A 71 3.40 -12.94 -9.18
C LYS A 71 4.80 -12.38 -9.40
N PHE A 72 4.96 -11.40 -10.28
CA PHE A 72 6.27 -10.79 -10.54
C PHE A 72 6.84 -10.13 -9.28
N LEU A 73 6.03 -9.36 -8.55
CA LEU A 73 6.46 -8.71 -7.31
C LEU A 73 6.89 -9.72 -6.26
N GLN A 74 6.12 -10.80 -6.11
CA GLN A 74 6.46 -11.89 -5.21
C GLN A 74 7.77 -12.57 -5.61
N GLN A 75 8.02 -12.78 -6.92
CA GLN A 75 9.26 -13.37 -7.41
C GLN A 75 10.51 -12.54 -7.10
N ILE A 76 10.38 -11.21 -7.07
CA ILE A 76 11.47 -10.31 -6.67
C ILE A 76 11.49 -10.00 -5.16
N GLY A 77 10.75 -10.77 -4.37
CA GLY A 77 10.74 -10.68 -2.91
C GLY A 77 9.90 -9.53 -2.35
N ILE A 78 9.10 -8.86 -3.17
CA ILE A 78 8.23 -7.75 -2.72
C ILE A 78 6.88 -8.29 -2.27
N LYS A 79 6.57 -8.07 -0.99
CA LYS A 79 5.25 -8.33 -0.41
C LYS A 79 4.29 -7.19 -0.76
N THR A 80 3.05 -7.53 -1.08
CA THR A 80 1.99 -6.54 -1.34
C THR A 80 0.82 -6.77 -0.38
N ILE A 81 0.38 -5.74 0.32
CA ILE A 81 -0.86 -5.74 1.10
C ILE A 81 -1.82 -4.69 0.53
N ARG A 82 -3.12 -4.95 0.62
CA ARG A 82 -4.16 -4.08 0.09
C ARG A 82 -5.19 -3.78 1.16
N PHE A 83 -5.61 -2.53 1.25
CA PHE A 83 -6.72 -2.08 2.08
C PHE A 83 -7.79 -1.49 1.18
N THR A 84 -9.06 -1.65 1.56
CA THR A 84 -10.13 -0.88 0.92
C THR A 84 -10.16 0.54 1.47
N ASN A 85 -10.74 1.48 0.71
CA ASN A 85 -11.04 2.82 1.23
C ASN A 85 -11.81 2.75 2.56
N ASP A 86 -12.82 1.88 2.65
CA ASP A 86 -13.63 1.72 3.85
C ASP A 86 -12.82 1.25 5.07
N GLN A 87 -11.92 0.27 4.87
CA GLN A 87 -11.04 -0.20 5.95
C GLN A 87 -10.16 0.92 6.48
N VAL A 88 -9.58 1.75 5.60
CA VAL A 88 -8.70 2.85 6.02
C VAL A 88 -9.48 3.98 6.69
N LEU A 89 -10.69 4.28 6.19
CA LEU A 89 -11.49 5.40 6.66
C LEU A 89 -12.25 5.08 7.95
N ASN A 90 -12.76 3.86 8.07
CA ASN A 90 -13.75 3.49 9.08
C ASN A 90 -13.27 2.37 10.02
N ASN A 91 -12.13 1.72 9.75
CA ASN A 91 -11.62 0.63 10.60
C ASN A 91 -10.11 0.76 10.90
N PRO A 92 -9.70 1.81 11.64
CA PRO A 92 -8.29 2.05 11.95
C PRO A 92 -7.64 0.92 12.75
N GLU A 93 -8.40 0.22 13.60
CA GLU A 93 -7.90 -0.91 14.39
C GLU A 93 -7.51 -2.10 13.51
N TYR A 94 -8.31 -2.42 12.49
CA TYR A 94 -7.96 -3.44 11.51
C TYR A 94 -6.66 -3.08 10.76
N VAL A 95 -6.50 -1.82 10.35
CA VAL A 95 -5.27 -1.35 9.69
C VAL A 95 -4.05 -1.56 10.61
N LYS A 96 -4.14 -1.20 11.90
CA LYS A 96 -3.06 -1.46 12.87
C LYS A 96 -2.76 -2.95 13.00
N GLN A 97 -3.79 -3.78 13.15
CA GLN A 97 -3.63 -5.23 13.34
C GLN A 97 -2.86 -5.86 12.16
N VAL A 98 -3.13 -5.40 10.93
CA VAL A 98 -2.44 -5.89 9.73
C VAL A 98 -1.02 -5.33 9.62
N LEU A 99 -0.80 -4.04 9.95
CA LEU A 99 0.50 -3.40 9.79
C LEU A 99 1.50 -3.75 10.88
N LEU A 100 1.08 -3.83 12.14
CA LEU A 100 1.98 -3.98 13.30
C LEU A 100 2.95 -5.16 13.17
N PRO A 101 2.53 -6.37 12.77
CA PRO A 101 3.46 -7.49 12.60
C PRO A 101 4.49 -7.28 11.48
N LEU A 102 4.21 -6.39 10.52
CA LEU A 102 5.08 -6.13 9.37
C LEU A 102 6.11 -5.04 9.65
N VAL A 103 5.81 -4.12 10.57
CA VAL A 103 6.65 -2.95 10.87
C VAL A 103 7.29 -2.98 12.26
N LYS A 104 7.10 -4.06 13.03
CA LYS A 104 7.78 -4.28 14.32
C LYS A 104 8.65 -5.53 14.36
N GLY A 105 8.92 -6.13 13.20
CA GLY A 105 9.86 -7.24 13.06
C GLY A 105 11.29 -6.73 12.93
N ASP A 106 11.88 -6.34 14.06
CA ASP A 106 13.32 -6.35 14.36
C ASP A 106 13.46 -6.27 15.90
#